data_AF-A0A351MAN0-F1
#
_entry.id   AF-A0A351MAN0-F1
#
_cell.length_a   1.000
_cell.length_b   1.000
_cell.length_c   1.000
_cell.angle_alpha   90.00
_cell.angle_beta   90.00
_cell.angle_gamma   90.00
#
_symmetry.space_group_name_H-M   'P 1'
#
loop_
_entity.id
_entity.type
_entity.pdbx_description
1 polymer ?
#
loop_
_entity_poly.entity_id
_entity_poly.type
_entity_poly.pdbx_seq_one_letter_code
_entity_poly.pdbx_strand_id
1 'polypeptide(L)'
;MAELFGRERSVVTKHIRNVFREGELDAGAVCAKFAHTAADGKTYQVDHYNLDVIISVGYRVKSARGTQFRIWATRTLREHLVRGYTFSHQRFERNAAELEAALVRQPRHSPRAMPP
;
A
#
# COMPACT_ATOMS: atom_id res chain seq x y z
N MET A 1 4.46 -2.42 9.12
CA MET A 1 5.17 -1.11 9.07
C MET A 1 6.61 -1.17 9.62
N ALA A 2 6.84 -1.82 10.78
CA ALA A 2 8.20 -2.09 11.30
C ALA A 2 9.12 -2.77 10.27
N GLU A 3 8.67 -3.86 9.66
CA GLU A 3 9.38 -4.53 8.58
C GLU A 3 9.59 -3.62 7.37
N LEU A 4 8.52 -2.96 6.88
CA LEU A 4 8.58 -2.02 5.74
C LEU A 4 9.73 -1.00 5.89
N PHE A 5 9.91 -0.43 7.08
CA PHE A 5 10.97 0.56 7.30
C PHE A 5 12.25 -0.03 7.93
N GLY A 6 12.34 -1.34 8.13
CA GLY A 6 13.51 -2.00 8.71
C GLY A 6 13.84 -1.44 10.10
N ARG A 7 12.82 -1.25 10.94
CA ARG A 7 12.95 -0.71 12.30
C ARG A 7 12.19 -1.56 13.30
N GLU A 8 12.57 -1.43 14.56
CA GLU A 8 11.84 -2.05 15.67
C GLU A 8 10.42 -1.50 15.78
N ARG A 9 9.50 -2.35 16.26
CA ARG A 9 8.09 -1.99 16.45
C ARG A 9 7.94 -0.80 17.40
N SER A 10 8.72 -0.77 18.49
CA SER A 10 8.75 0.30 19.49
C SER A 10 8.99 1.68 18.87
N VAL A 11 9.95 1.78 17.93
CA VAL A 11 10.30 3.02 17.23
C VAL A 11 9.14 3.48 16.34
N VAL A 12 8.53 2.57 15.59
CA VAL A 12 7.39 2.88 14.73
C VAL A 12 6.18 3.33 15.57
N THR A 13 5.86 2.62 16.65
CA THR A 13 4.78 3.00 17.57
C THR A 13 5.02 4.38 18.19
N LYS A 14 6.27 4.71 18.54
CA LYS A 14 6.63 6.05 19.04
C LYS A 14 6.35 7.13 17.99
N HIS A 15 6.71 6.91 16.73
CA HIS A 15 6.41 7.86 15.67
C HIS A 15 4.92 8.05 15.50
N ILE A 16 4.14 6.97 15.38
CA ILE A 16 2.68 7.02 15.23
C ILE A 16 2.02 7.80 16.37
N ARG A 17 2.40 7.51 17.62
CA ARG A 17 1.87 8.24 18.79
C ARG A 17 2.18 9.73 18.71
N ASN A 18 3.38 10.09 18.26
CA ASN A 18 3.75 11.49 18.08
C ASN A 18 2.92 12.16 16.98
N VAL A 19 2.66 11.49 15.84
CA VAL A 19 1.81 12.01 14.76
C VAL A 19 0.44 12.43 15.30
N PHE A 20 -0.20 11.58 16.09
CA PHE A 20 -1.51 11.88 16.67
C PHE A 20 -1.43 12.94 17.77
N ARG A 21 -0.39 12.91 18.63
CA ARG A 21 -0.21 13.90 19.68
C ARG A 21 0.07 15.30 19.13
N GLU A 22 0.78 15.39 18.02
CA GLU A 22 1.09 16.64 17.31
C GLU A 22 -0.12 17.15 16.50
N GLY A 23 -1.19 16.37 16.40
CA GLY A 23 -2.41 16.74 15.66
C GLY A 23 -2.22 16.73 14.14
N GLU A 24 -1.17 16.09 13.62
CA GLU A 24 -0.95 16.01 12.16
C GLU A 24 -2.02 15.15 11.49
N LEU A 25 -2.45 14.07 12.16
CA LEU A 25 -3.52 13.20 11.69
C LEU A 25 -4.53 12.97 12.82
N ASP A 26 -5.79 12.83 12.45
CA ASP A 26 -6.84 12.37 13.37
C ASP A 26 -6.90 10.84 13.36
N ALA A 27 -6.71 10.23 14.54
CA ALA A 27 -6.75 8.79 14.72
C ALA A 27 -8.10 8.17 14.31
N GLY A 28 -9.21 8.91 14.42
CA GLY A 28 -10.54 8.46 14.01
C GLY A 28 -10.71 8.31 12.48
N ALA A 29 -9.99 9.12 11.71
CA ALA A 29 -10.08 9.14 10.25
C ALA A 29 -9.11 8.17 9.55
N VAL A 30 -7.99 7.83 10.20
CA VAL A 30 -6.86 7.12 9.56
C VAL A 30 -6.57 5.73 10.15
N CYS A 31 -7.22 5.38 11.26
CA CYS A 31 -7.10 4.07 11.89
C CYS A 31 -8.41 3.29 11.72
N ALA A 32 -8.33 2.13 11.05
CA ALA A 32 -9.40 1.15 11.10
C ALA A 32 -9.09 0.16 12.22
N LYS A 33 -9.93 0.16 13.26
CA LYS A 33 -9.85 -0.82 14.35
C LYS A 33 -10.44 -2.14 13.86
N PHE A 34 -9.59 -3.07 13.45
CA PHE A 34 -10.03 -4.44 13.18
C PHE A 34 -9.83 -5.26 14.47
N ALA A 35 -10.94 -5.68 15.07
CA ALA A 35 -10.90 -6.59 16.20
C ALA A 35 -10.58 -8.00 15.69
N HIS A 36 -9.34 -8.46 15.89
CA HIS A 36 -8.99 -9.87 15.74
C HIS A 36 -9.11 -10.57 17.10
N THR A 37 -10.13 -11.41 17.26
CA THR A 37 -10.19 -12.36 18.37
C THR A 37 -9.26 -13.53 18.03
N ALA A 38 -8.09 -13.58 18.67
CA ALA A 38 -7.22 -14.75 18.57
C ALA A 38 -7.86 -15.94 19.29
N ALA A 39 -7.61 -17.17 18.82
CA ALA A 39 -8.13 -18.42 19.40
C ALA A 39 -7.74 -18.64 20.89
N ASP A 40 -6.85 -17.80 21.42
CA ASP A 40 -6.28 -17.86 22.77
C ASP A 40 -7.00 -16.90 23.76
N GLY A 41 -8.16 -16.34 23.39
CA GLY A 41 -8.96 -15.43 24.24
C GLY A 41 -8.36 -14.04 24.45
N LYS A 42 -7.16 -13.78 23.92
CA LYS A 42 -6.48 -12.47 23.99
C LYS A 42 -6.87 -11.61 22.78
N THR A 43 -7.51 -10.47 23.05
CA THR A 43 -7.78 -9.45 22.03
C THR A 43 -6.48 -8.73 21.69
N TYR A 44 -5.87 -9.08 20.55
CA TYR A 44 -4.82 -8.24 19.98
C TYR A 44 -5.51 -7.18 19.11
N GLN A 45 -5.56 -5.94 19.59
CA GLN A 45 -5.93 -4.82 18.73
C GLN A 45 -4.79 -4.62 17.74
N VAL A 46 -4.98 -5.10 16.52
CA VAL A 46 -4.09 -4.79 15.40
C VAL A 46 -4.67 -3.55 14.74
N ASP A 47 -4.07 -2.40 15.03
CA ASP A 47 -4.43 -1.16 14.34
C ASP A 47 -3.99 -1.25 12.87
N HIS A 48 -4.94 -1.09 11.96
CA HIS A 48 -4.64 -0.93 10.54
C HIS A 48 -4.56 0.55 10.21
N TYR A 49 -3.38 0.97 9.77
CA TYR A 49 -3.10 2.35 9.41
C TYR A 49 -3.21 2.55 7.90
N ASN A 50 -3.88 3.63 7.49
CA ASN A 50 -4.01 4.00 6.09
C ASN A 50 -2.70 4.57 5.50
N LEU A 51 -2.77 5.01 4.25
CA LEU A 51 -1.61 5.56 3.53
C LEU A 51 -1.04 6.83 4.19
N ASP A 52 -1.89 7.69 4.77
CA ASP A 52 -1.46 8.97 5.36
C ASP A 52 -0.52 8.74 6.54
N VAL A 53 -0.85 7.78 7.41
CA VAL A 53 0.02 7.38 8.52
C VAL A 53 1.34 6.80 7.99
N ILE A 54 1.30 5.98 6.94
CA ILE A 54 2.51 5.39 6.36
C ILE A 54 3.43 6.47 5.78
N ILE A 55 2.87 7.46 5.07
CA ILE A 55 3.61 8.61 4.53
C ILE A 55 4.22 9.39 5.69
N SER A 56 3.40 9.78 6.65
CA SER A 56 3.78 10.55 7.83
C SER A 56 4.93 9.91 8.62
N VAL A 57 4.83 8.60 8.90
CA VAL A 57 5.89 7.83 9.56
C VAL A 57 7.11 7.66 8.66
N GLY A 58 6.91 7.38 7.37
CA GLY A 58 8.01 7.16 6.42
C GLY A 58 8.94 8.35 6.27
N TYR A 59 8.41 9.58 6.38
CA TYR A 59 9.23 10.79 6.41
C TYR A 59 10.01 10.97 7.73
N ARG A 60 9.50 10.47 8.85
CA ARG A 60 10.12 10.57 10.18
C ARG A 60 11.14 9.47 10.49
N VAL A 61 11.03 8.30 9.85
CA VAL A 61 11.90 7.15 10.16
C VAL A 61 13.30 7.33 9.56
N LYS A 62 14.32 7.25 10.40
CA LYS A 62 15.74 7.31 9.99
C LYS A 62 16.30 5.94 9.63
N SER A 63 15.92 5.32 8.53
CA SER A 63 16.53 4.04 8.09
C SER A 63 16.90 4.06 6.61
N ALA A 64 17.69 3.08 6.15
CA ALA A 64 17.96 2.91 4.72
C ALA A 64 16.65 2.75 3.93
N ARG A 65 15.72 1.91 4.42
CA ARG A 65 14.38 1.76 3.83
C ARG A 65 13.55 3.05 3.88
N GLY A 66 13.64 3.83 4.96
CA GLY A 66 13.00 5.14 5.07
C GLY A 66 13.57 6.15 4.06
N THR A 67 14.88 6.14 3.82
CA THR A 67 15.52 6.97 2.79
C THR A 67 15.05 6.55 1.39
N GLN A 68 15.02 5.25 1.09
CA GLN A 68 14.48 4.74 -0.17
C GLN A 68 13.01 5.15 -0.36
N PHE A 69 12.20 5.04 0.69
CA PHE A 69 10.81 5.48 0.68
C PHE A 69 10.68 6.97 0.35
N ARG A 70 11.45 7.85 1.02
CA ARG A 70 11.40 9.30 0.75
C ARG A 70 11.85 9.65 -0.68
N ILE A 71 12.89 8.99 -1.19
CA ILE A 71 13.35 9.17 -2.58
C ILE A 71 12.23 8.77 -3.54
N TRP A 72 11.62 7.60 -3.33
CA TRP A 72 10.52 7.11 -4.13
C TRP A 72 9.31 8.05 -4.08
N ALA A 73 8.83 8.41 -2.88
CA ALA A 73 7.67 9.27 -2.68
C ALA A 73 7.86 10.64 -3.33
N THR A 74 9.04 11.25 -3.15
CA THR A 74 9.38 12.55 -3.74
C THR A 74 9.42 12.48 -5.26
N ARG A 75 10.00 11.41 -5.82
CA ARG A 75 10.02 11.18 -7.28
C ARG A 75 8.60 11.01 -7.81
N THR A 76 7.79 10.19 -7.17
CA THR A 76 6.39 9.92 -7.55
C THR A 76 5.55 11.20 -7.52
N LEU A 77 5.66 11.99 -6.46
CA LEU A 77 4.93 13.26 -6.35
C LEU A 77 5.40 14.25 -7.42
N ARG A 78 6.72 14.36 -7.65
CA ARG A 78 7.27 15.20 -8.72
C ARG A 78 6.74 14.78 -10.09
N GLU A 79 6.74 13.49 -10.38
CA GLU A 79 6.22 12.96 -11.64
C GLU A 79 4.74 13.31 -11.81
N HIS A 80 3.94 13.14 -10.76
CA HIS A 80 2.53 13.50 -10.75
C HIS A 80 2.32 14.99 -11.05
N LEU A 81 3.06 15.86 -10.37
CA LEU A 81 2.93 17.32 -10.51
C LEU A 81 3.40 17.81 -11.88
N VAL A 82 4.44 17.21 -12.45
CA VAL A 82 5.01 17.62 -13.75
C VAL A 82 4.21 17.04 -14.94
N ARG A 83 3.76 15.79 -14.84
CA ARG A 83 3.10 15.08 -15.95
C ARG A 83 1.57 15.07 -15.85
N GLY A 84 1.01 15.42 -14.69
CA GLY A 84 -0.41 15.29 -14.39
C GLY A 84 -0.86 13.87 -14.02
N TYR A 85 0.06 12.90 -13.98
CA TYR A 85 -0.23 11.52 -13.61
C TYR A 85 1.01 10.81 -13.05
N THR A 86 0.78 9.69 -12.35
CA THR A 86 1.85 8.78 -11.90
C THR A 86 1.65 7.44 -12.55
N PHE A 87 2.73 6.86 -13.09
CA PHE A 87 2.68 5.57 -13.78
C PHE A 87 3.47 4.49 -13.03
N SER A 88 2.83 3.34 -12.79
CA SER A 88 3.51 2.16 -12.23
C SER A 88 3.85 1.19 -13.36
N HIS A 89 5.05 1.33 -13.92
CA HIS A 89 5.51 0.53 -15.06
C HIS A 89 5.46 -0.98 -14.75
N GLN A 90 5.93 -1.39 -13.55
CA GLN A 90 5.88 -2.78 -13.14
C GLN A 90 4.46 -3.36 -13.09
N ARG A 91 3.48 -2.61 -12.55
CA ARG A 91 2.08 -3.06 -12.52
C ARG A 91 1.48 -3.11 -13.91
N PHE A 92 1.82 -2.15 -14.76
CA PHE A 92 1.35 -2.12 -16.14
C PHE A 92 1.80 -3.37 -16.91
N GLU A 93 3.10 -3.66 -16.91
CA GLU A 93 3.66 -4.84 -17.59
C GLU A 93 3.08 -6.14 -17.04
N ARG A 94 2.94 -6.23 -15.70
CA ARG A 94 2.33 -7.40 -15.07
C ARG A 94 0.88 -7.59 -15.50
N ASN A 95 0.09 -6.52 -15.51
CA ASN A 95 -1.31 -6.60 -15.92
C ASN A 95 -1.44 -6.94 -17.41
N ALA A 96 -0.53 -6.44 -18.25
CA ALA A 96 -0.48 -6.79 -19.66
C ALA A 96 -0.22 -8.29 -19.86
N ALA A 97 0.78 -8.84 -19.16
CA ALA A 97 1.07 -10.28 -19.19
C ALA A 97 -0.10 -11.14 -18.67
N GLU A 98 -0.76 -10.71 -17.60
CA GLU A 98 -1.95 -11.39 -17.06
C GLU A 98 -3.12 -11.37 -18.06
N LEU A 99 -3.32 -10.24 -18.77
CA LEU A 99 -4.34 -10.11 -19.79
C LEU A 99 -4.05 -10.99 -21.01
N GLU A 100 -2.83 -11.01 -21.51
CA GLU A 100 -2.41 -11.89 -22.61
C GLU A 100 -2.65 -13.36 -22.27
N ALA A 101 -2.27 -13.79 -21.07
CA ALA A 101 -2.52 -15.14 -20.59
C ALA A 101 -4.02 -15.48 -20.51
N ALA A 102 -4.86 -14.52 -20.16
CA ALA A 102 -6.31 -14.69 -20.11
C ALA A 102 -6.93 -14.81 -21.52
N LEU A 103 -6.45 -14.01 -22.48
CA LEU A 103 -6.91 -14.04 -23.88
C LEU A 103 -6.55 -15.36 -24.57
N VAL A 104 -5.37 -15.92 -24.29
CA VAL A 104 -4.94 -17.24 -24.81
C VAL A 104 -5.82 -18.37 -24.27
N ARG A 105 -6.35 -18.23 -23.05
CA ARG A 105 -7.21 -19.23 -22.41
C ARG A 105 -8.68 -19.17 -22.82
N GLN A 106 -9.13 -18.12 -23.50
CA GLN A 106 -10.49 -18.12 -24.04
C GLN A 106 -10.58 -19.06 -25.24
N PRO A 107 -11.48 -20.07 -25.23
CA PRO A 107 -11.72 -20.86 -26.42
C PRO A 107 -12.26 -19.90 -27.49
N ARG A 108 -11.63 -19.90 -28.68
CA ARG A 108 -12.17 -19.19 -29.84
C ARG A 108 -13.62 -19.63 -29.99
N HIS A 109 -14.56 -18.72 -29.76
CA HIS A 109 -15.97 -18.98 -30.00
C HIS A 109 -16.10 -19.19 -31.52
N SER A 110 -15.99 -20.44 -31.96
CA SER A 110 -16.25 -20.81 -33.35
C SER A 110 -17.69 -20.42 -33.65
N PRO A 111 -17.96 -19.67 -34.74
CA PRO A 111 -19.33 -19.39 -35.14
C PRO A 111 -19.98 -20.75 -35.43
N ARG A 112 -20.98 -21.09 -34.61
CA ARG A 112 -21.81 -22.28 -34.77
C ARG A 112 -22.43 -22.21 -36.16
N ALA A 113 -21.97 -23.06 -37.07
CA ALA A 113 -22.57 -23.21 -38.39
C ALA A 113 -24.07 -23.51 -38.19
N MET A 114 -24.90 -22.65 -38.75
CA MET A 114 -26.35 -22.82 -38.76
C MET A 114 -26.67 -23.93 -39.78
N PRO A 115 -27.38 -25.00 -39.40
CA PRO A 115 -27.75 -26.04 -40.34
C PRO A 115 -28.83 -25.52 -41.32
N PRO A 116 -28.94 -26.12 -42.52
CA PRO A 116 -29.79 -25.64 -43.60
C PRO A 116 -31.28 -25.68 -43.29
#